data_AF-A0A256ZNK7-F1
#
_entry.id   AF-A0A256ZNK7-F1
#
_cell.length_a   1.000
_cell.length_b   1.000
_cell.length_c   1.000
_cell.angle_alpha   90.00
_cell.angle_beta   90.00
_cell.angle_gamma   90.00
#
_symmetry.space_group_name_H-M   'P 1'
#
loop_
_entity.id
_entity.type
_entity.pdbx_description
1 polymer ?
#
loop_
_entity_poly.entity_id
_entity_poly.type
_entity_poly.pdbx_seq_one_letter_code
_entity_poly.pdbx_strand_id
1 'polypeptide(L)' 'ECYLVEASEAARRLGSALFTNTVMLGVLAESGMLNIAPLDLERSLRRVITRFREKNVEAFRLGRKLWLQRKRL' A
#
# COMPACT_ATOMS: atom_id res chain seq x y z
N GLU A 1 -3.37 1.91 19.29
CA GLU A 1 -4.61 2.40 18.65
C GLU A 1 -4.94 1.51 17.46
N CYS A 2 -6.21 1.32 17.12
CA CYS A 2 -6.66 0.51 16.00
C CYS A 2 -7.35 1.38 14.93
N TYR A 3 -7.04 1.10 13.66
CA TYR A 3 -7.55 1.85 12.51
C TYR A 3 -8.08 0.87 11.48
N LEU A 4 -9.25 1.17 10.90
CA LEU A 4 -9.82 0.38 9.82
C LEU A 4 -9.32 0.90 8.47
N VAL A 5 -8.85 -0.02 7.62
CA VAL A 5 -8.47 0.28 6.24
C VAL A 5 -9.02 -0.78 5.30
N GLU A 6 -9.77 -0.35 4.27
CA GLU A 6 -10.39 -1.23 3.27
C GLU A 6 -9.40 -1.68 2.17
N ALA A 7 -8.28 -2.30 2.56
CA ALA A 7 -7.19 -2.63 1.63
C ALA A 7 -7.60 -3.63 0.54
N SER A 8 -8.40 -4.64 0.88
CA SER A 8 -8.87 -5.66 -0.08
C SER A 8 -9.80 -5.06 -1.14
N GLU A 9 -10.62 -4.10 -0.74
CA GLU A 9 -11.54 -3.40 -1.65
C GLU A 9 -10.76 -2.49 -2.61
N ALA A 10 -9.79 -1.75 -2.08
CA ALA A 10 -8.88 -0.95 -2.86
C ALA A 10 -8.09 -1.78 -3.89
N ALA A 11 -7.62 -2.98 -3.51
CA ALA A 11 -6.94 -3.89 -4.44
C ALA A 11 -7.87 -4.40 -5.54
N ARG A 12 -9.12 -4.75 -5.22
CA ARG A 12 -10.13 -5.16 -6.22
C ARG A 12 -10.38 -4.07 -7.26
N ARG A 13 -10.39 -2.79 -6.87
CA ARG A 13 -10.52 -1.65 -7.79
C ARG A 13 -9.35 -1.52 -8.78
N LEU A 14 -8.18 -2.06 -8.45
CA LEU A 14 -7.02 -2.16 -9.37
C LEU A 14 -7.07 -3.39 -10.30
N GLY A 15 -8.18 -4.14 -10.23
CA GLY A 15 -8.46 -5.31 -11.06
C GLY A 15 -7.94 -6.63 -10.48
N SER A 16 -7.42 -6.67 -9.24
CA SER A 16 -7.08 -7.94 -8.59
C SER A 16 -6.92 -7.81 -7.08
N ALA A 17 -7.54 -8.74 -6.33
CA ALA A 17 -7.31 -8.89 -4.89
C ALA A 17 -5.85 -9.26 -4.54
N LEU A 18 -5.06 -9.73 -5.51
CA LEU A 18 -3.63 -10.03 -5.32
C LEU A 18 -2.81 -8.82 -4.88
N PHE A 19 -3.27 -7.59 -5.16
CA PHE A 19 -2.57 -6.37 -4.76
C PHE A 19 -2.80 -5.96 -3.31
N THR A 20 -3.62 -6.70 -2.54
CA THR A 20 -3.99 -6.35 -1.15
C THR A 20 -2.76 -6.21 -0.26
N ASN A 21 -1.77 -7.09 -0.42
CA ASN A 21 -0.51 -7.03 0.34
C ASN A 21 0.26 -5.75 0.05
N THR A 22 0.32 -5.32 -1.21
CA THR A 22 1.04 -4.11 -1.63
C THR A 22 0.29 -2.86 -1.20
N VAL A 23 -1.04 -2.87 -1.21
CA VAL A 23 -1.86 -1.83 -0.57
C VAL A 23 -1.55 -1.74 0.93
N MET A 24 -1.57 -2.86 1.65
CA MET A 24 -1.24 -2.90 3.08
C MET A 24 0.19 -2.42 3.36
N LEU A 25 1.16 -2.74 2.50
CA LEU A 25 2.53 -2.24 2.62
C LEU A 25 2.58 -0.71 2.50
N GLY A 26 1.77 -0.12 1.62
CA GLY A 26 1.60 1.32 1.51
C GLY A 26 1.02 1.96 2.78
N VAL A 27 0.03 1.30 3.39
CA VAL A 27 -0.54 1.72 4.68
C VAL A 27 0.54 1.73 5.76
N LEU A 28 1.29 0.63 5.88
CA LEU A 28 2.35 0.49 6.88
C LEU A 28 3.47 1.53 6.68
N ALA A 29 3.85 1.80 5.44
CA ALA A 29 4.83 2.83 5.12
C ALA A 29 4.38 4.22 5.57
N GLU A 30 3.14 4.62 5.26
CA GLU A 30 2.62 5.94 5.62
C GLU A 30 2.29 6.06 7.12
N SER A 31 2.03 4.94 7.79
CA SER A 31 1.78 4.92 9.24
C SER A 31 3.01 5.19 10.11
N GLY A 32 4.22 5.13 9.54
CA GLY A 32 5.46 5.20 10.30
C GLY A 32 5.78 3.94 11.10
N MET A 33 4.99 2.87 10.95
CA MET A 33 5.27 1.58 11.60
C MET A 33 6.51 0.89 11.02
N LEU A 34 6.84 1.19 9.76
CA LEU A 34 8.10 0.81 9.15
C LEU A 34 9.07 1.96 9.37
N ASN A 35 10.19 1.72 10.04
CA ASN A 35 11.27 2.69 10.19
C ASN A 35 12.05 2.88 8.87
N ILE A 36 11.33 3.15 7.77
CA ILE A 36 11.81 3.25 6.39
C ILE A 36 10.96 4.32 5.70
N ALA A 37 11.61 5.22 4.95
CA ALA A 37 10.90 6.24 4.21
C ALA A 37 10.00 5.62 3.12
N PRO A 38 8.74 6.09 2.95
CA PRO A 38 7.84 5.57 1.92
C PRO A 38 8.42 5.62 0.49
N LEU A 39 9.24 6.63 0.20
CA LEU A 39 9.92 6.77 -1.10
C LEU A 39 10.95 5.67 -1.35
N ASP A 40 11.67 5.23 -0.32
CA ASP A 40 12.67 4.16 -0.45
C ASP A 40 12.01 2.79 -0.58
N LEU A 41 10.86 2.58 0.07
CA LEU A 41 10.01 1.41 -0.15
C LEU A 41 9.46 1.38 -1.58
N GLU A 42 8.99 2.51 -2.13
CA GLU A 42 8.51 2.58 -3.52
C GLU A 42 9.63 2.26 -4.53
N ARG A 43 10.84 2.82 -4.31
CA ARG A 43 12.03 2.49 -5.12
C ARG A 43 12.37 1.01 -5.05
N SER A 44 12.28 0.41 -3.86
CA SER A 44 12.53 -1.01 -3.64
C SER A 44 11.50 -1.89 -4.34
N LEU A 45 10.22 -1.53 -4.29
CA LEU A 45 9.13 -2.18 -5.02
C LEU A 45 9.41 -2.21 -6.53
N ARG A 46 9.84 -1.09 -7.11
CA ARG A 46 10.19 -1.01 -8.54
C ARG A 46 11.37 -1.90 -8.92
N ARG A 47 12.32 -2.13 -8.01
CA ARG A 47 13.50 -2.97 -8.23
C ARG A 47 13.20 -4.45 -8.07
N VAL A 48 12.49 -4.83 -6.99
CA VAL A 48 12.27 -6.23 -6.60
C VAL A 48 11.10 -6.86 -7.35
N ILE A 49 10.01 -6.13 -7.55
CA ILE A 49 8.83 -6.68 -8.23
C ILE A 49 8.98 -6.52 -9.74
N THR A 50 8.98 -7.65 -10.44
CA THR A 50 9.00 -7.73 -11.90
C THR A 50 7.60 -7.88 -12.47
N ARG A 51 6.78 -8.75 -11.88
CA ARG A 51 5.41 -9.03 -12.34
C ARG A 51 4.45 -7.91 -11.93
N PHE A 52 3.71 -7.36 -12.90
CA PHE A 52 2.74 -6.27 -12.66
C PHE A 52 3.34 -5.09 -11.87
N ARG A 53 4.59 -4.73 -12.15
CA ARG A 53 5.36 -3.72 -11.40
C ARG A 53 4.58 -2.41 -11.20
N GLU A 54 4.08 -1.81 -12.27
CA GLU A 54 3.39 -0.51 -12.17
C GLU A 54 2.09 -0.61 -11.36
N LYS A 55 1.33 -1.71 -11.50
CA LYS A 55 0.14 -1.95 -10.67
C LYS A 55 0.48 -2.14 -9.19
N ASN A 56 1.61 -2.76 -8.87
CA ASN A 56 2.09 -2.85 -7.50
C ASN A 56 2.50 -1.47 -6.96
N VAL A 57 3.17 -0.64 -7.75
CA VAL A 57 3.49 0.73 -7.33
C VAL A 57 2.22 1.56 -7.13
N GLU A 58 1.23 1.41 -8.01
CA GLU A 58 -0.07 2.05 -7.86
C GLU A 58 -0.80 1.57 -6.59
N ALA A 59 -0.82 0.26 -6.33
CA ALA A 59 -1.37 -0.33 -5.11
C ALA A 59 -0.70 0.21 -3.84
N PHE A 60 0.63 0.33 -3.85
CA PHE A 60 1.38 0.90 -2.74
C PHE A 60 0.99 2.37 -2.50
N ARG A 61 0.93 3.19 -3.55
CA ARG A 61 0.49 4.58 -3.45
C ARG A 61 -0.95 4.71 -2.98
N LEU A 62 -1.83 3.79 -3.39
CA LEU A 62 -3.21 3.72 -2.93
C LEU A 62 -3.28 3.43 -1.42
N GLY A 63 -2.47 2.48 -0.94
CA GLY A 63 -2.33 2.18 0.49
C GLY A 63 -1.93 3.40 1.32
N ARG A 64 -0.94 4.15 0.86
CA ARG A 64 -0.51 5.39 1.51
C ARG A 64 -1.65 6.40 1.63
N LYS A 65 -2.40 6.61 0.54
CA LYS A 65 -3.57 7.51 0.53
C LYS A 65 -4.66 7.05 1.50
N LEU A 66 -4.93 5.74 1.57
CA LEU A 66 -5.93 5.20 2.50
C LEU A 66 -5.57 5.48 3.96
N TRP A 67 -4.29 5.40 4.32
CA TRP A 67 -3.85 5.74 5.67
C TRP A 67 -4.10 7.22 6.00
N LEU A 68 -3.88 8.13 5.07
CA LEU A 68 -4.18 9.56 5.27
C LEU A 68 -5.68 9.82 5.44
N GLN A 69 -6.53 8.95 4.88
CA GLN A 69 -7.99 9.03 4.94
C GLN A 69 -8.62 8.09 6.01
N ARG A 70 -7.78 7.47 6.85
CA ARG A 70 -8.21 6.40 7.76
C ARG A 70 -9.26 6.89 8.76
N LYS A 71 -10.14 5.97 9.14
CA LYS A 71 -11.06 6.17 10.26
C LYS A 71 -10.54 5.39 11.48
N ARG A 72 -10.58 6.05 12.63
CA ARG A 72 -10.33 5.39 13.92
C ARG A 72 -11.48 4.44 14.20
N LEU A 73 -11.15 3.24 14.71
CA LEU A 73 -12.12 2.28 15.22
C LEU A 73 -12.54 2.64 16.65
#